data_AF-A0A8C4VQW3-F1
#
_entry.id   AF-A0A8C4VQW3-F1
#
_cell.length_a   1.000
_cell.length_b   1.000
_cell.length_c   1.000
_cell.angle_alpha   90.00
_cell.angle_beta   90.00
_cell.angle_gamma   90.00
#
_symmetry.space_group_name_H-M   'P 1'
#
loop_
_entity.id
_entity.type
_entity.pdbx_description
1 polymer ?
#
loop_
_entity_poly.entity_id
_entity_poly.type
_entity_poly.pdbx_seq_one_letter_code
_entity_poly.pdbx_strand_id
1 'polypeptide(L)'
;MPRKSTNAGWGCRASIPRDRQPAQPRGRDPSPKSPAAVPPKRPVLSVSARKIKDNAADWHNLMMKWETLNNNGFTTANKIVNLKIGTQFKDNKLEIECDNIASDCGKLSPNYNEELEMFCAKLLETLENMAKIQQKMEKLCSTTKGICDLETYHYENGDCRTPLFHTWPTTYFYEVSFKLTEMYKKEIRLKQTIVQEIAHTADQDLMMVYLSSWLYQPYIESSSKLLLESMLLETGHRQV
;
A
#
# COMPACT_ATOMS: atom_id res chain seq x y z
N MET A 1 -27.02 -28.57 -63.72
CA MET A 1 -27.44 -28.67 -65.14
C MET A 1 -26.20 -28.63 -66.04
N PRO A 2 -26.13 -29.45 -67.11
CA PRO A 2 -24.98 -29.47 -68.02
C PRO A 2 -25.29 -28.89 -69.42
N ARG A 3 -24.20 -28.71 -70.20
CA ARG A 3 -24.08 -28.54 -71.66
C ARG A 3 -23.89 -27.13 -72.26
N LYS A 4 -22.91 -27.11 -73.17
CA LYS A 4 -22.29 -26.05 -73.97
C LYS A 4 -23.06 -25.75 -75.28
N SER A 5 -22.91 -24.53 -75.81
CA SER A 5 -22.98 -24.06 -77.23
C SER A 5 -22.72 -22.53 -77.25
N THR A 6 -22.26 -21.81 -78.29
CA THR A 6 -21.67 -22.06 -79.64
C THR A 6 -20.51 -21.05 -79.81
N ASN A 7 -19.37 -21.33 -80.48
CA ASN A 7 -19.07 -21.46 -81.91
C ASN A 7 -19.18 -20.18 -82.79
N ALA A 8 -18.12 -19.98 -83.60
CA ALA A 8 -17.96 -19.16 -84.81
C ALA A 8 -18.03 -17.61 -84.77
N GLY A 9 -17.07 -16.97 -85.47
CA GLY A 9 -17.06 -15.55 -85.81
C GLY A 9 -15.74 -15.08 -86.45
N TRP A 10 -15.64 -15.12 -87.78
CA TRP A 10 -14.52 -14.52 -88.53
C TRP A 10 -14.77 -13.03 -88.81
N GLY A 11 -13.74 -12.18 -88.79
CA GLY A 11 -13.85 -10.74 -89.07
C GLY A 11 -12.52 -10.12 -89.50
N CYS A 12 -12.56 -9.19 -90.47
CA CYS A 12 -11.41 -8.81 -91.30
C CYS A 12 -10.59 -7.60 -90.82
N ARG A 13 -9.26 -7.70 -91.00
CA ARG A 13 -8.34 -6.74 -91.65
C ARG A 13 -8.47 -5.24 -91.34
N ALA A 14 -7.45 -4.66 -90.66
CA ALA A 14 -7.04 -3.25 -90.80
C ALA A 14 -5.53 -3.07 -90.53
N SER A 15 -4.95 -1.96 -91.01
CA SER A 15 -3.51 -1.77 -91.27
C SER A 15 -2.66 -1.21 -90.10
N ILE A 16 -1.33 -1.36 -90.25
CA ILE A 16 -0.24 -0.87 -89.38
C ILE A 16 -0.10 0.68 -89.49
N PRO A 17 0.32 1.39 -88.41
CA PRO A 17 1.63 2.06 -88.48
C PRO A 17 2.61 1.63 -87.37
N ARG A 18 3.91 1.86 -87.62
CA ARG A 18 5.03 1.48 -86.76
C ARG A 18 5.23 2.53 -85.67
N ASP A 19 5.69 2.13 -84.48
CA ASP A 19 7.05 2.51 -84.05
C ASP A 19 7.59 1.78 -82.80
N ARG A 20 8.91 1.55 -82.82
CA ARG A 20 9.85 1.28 -81.71
C ARG A 20 9.50 0.27 -80.59
N GLN A 21 10.11 -0.91 -80.72
CA GLN A 21 10.94 -1.52 -79.66
C GLN A 21 12.43 -1.29 -80.02
N PRO A 22 13.43 -1.38 -79.11
CA PRO A 22 13.44 -2.24 -77.91
C PRO A 22 14.02 -1.65 -76.61
N ALA A 23 13.61 -2.23 -75.47
CA ALA A 23 14.45 -2.41 -74.28
C ALA A 23 13.88 -3.55 -73.42
N GLN A 24 14.65 -4.62 -73.20
CA GLN A 24 14.30 -5.66 -72.22
C GLN A 24 14.51 -5.13 -70.79
N PRO A 25 13.54 -5.28 -69.87
CA PRO A 25 13.82 -5.18 -68.44
C PRO A 25 14.64 -6.42 -68.04
N ARG A 26 15.82 -6.20 -67.46
CA ARG A 26 16.62 -7.28 -66.87
C ARG A 26 15.85 -7.94 -65.72
N GLY A 27 16.13 -9.22 -65.47
CA GLY A 27 15.54 -9.98 -64.37
C GLY A 27 15.63 -9.20 -63.06
N ARG A 28 14.52 -9.13 -62.33
CA ARG A 28 14.49 -8.54 -60.99
C ARG A 28 14.78 -9.66 -60.00
N ASP A 29 16.01 -9.73 -59.52
CA ASP A 29 16.37 -10.62 -58.43
C ASP A 29 15.45 -10.37 -57.21
N PRO A 30 15.06 -11.42 -56.47
CA PRO A 30 14.29 -11.26 -55.25
C PRO A 30 15.21 -10.64 -54.19
N SER A 31 14.99 -9.35 -53.90
CA SER A 31 15.68 -8.64 -52.83
C SER A 31 15.53 -9.39 -51.50
N PRO A 32 16.61 -9.53 -50.70
CA PRO A 32 16.56 -10.28 -49.46
C PRO A 32 15.55 -9.63 -48.51
N LYS A 33 14.62 -10.43 -47.99
CA LYS A 33 13.69 -9.97 -46.95
C LYS A 33 14.51 -9.58 -45.73
N SER A 34 14.53 -8.28 -45.40
CA SER A 34 15.10 -7.81 -44.14
C SER A 34 14.50 -8.60 -42.97
N PRO A 35 15.29 -8.97 -41.94
CA PRO A 35 14.75 -9.63 -40.76
C PRO A 35 13.60 -8.79 -40.20
N ALA A 36 12.49 -9.44 -39.86
CA ALA A 36 11.36 -8.76 -39.25
C ALA A 36 11.85 -8.06 -37.98
N ALA A 37 11.76 -6.73 -37.95
CA ALA A 37 12.15 -5.96 -36.78
C ALA A 37 11.26 -6.38 -35.61
N VAL A 38 11.86 -7.08 -34.63
CA VAL A 38 11.20 -7.40 -33.37
C VAL A 38 10.71 -6.08 -32.79
N PRO A 39 9.42 -5.93 -32.46
CA PRO A 39 8.90 -4.66 -31.98
C PRO A 39 9.67 -4.23 -30.73
N PRO A 40 10.11 -2.96 -30.63
CA PRO A 40 10.91 -2.51 -29.51
C PRO A 40 10.11 -2.70 -28.21
N LYS A 41 10.71 -3.36 -27.22
CA LYS A 41 10.12 -3.62 -25.89
C LYS A 41 9.90 -2.31 -25.11
N ARG A 42 8.89 -1.52 -25.50
CA ARG A 42 8.40 -0.36 -24.75
C ARG A 42 7.38 -0.82 -23.69
N PRO A 43 7.45 -0.31 -22.45
CA PRO A 43 8.62 -0.47 -21.58
C PRO A 43 8.19 -0.94 -20.17
N VAL A 44 8.71 -2.08 -19.69
CA VAL A 44 8.46 -2.61 -18.33
C VAL A 44 8.77 -1.57 -17.24
N LEU A 45 9.81 -0.76 -17.46
CA LEU A 45 10.24 0.33 -16.59
C LEU A 45 9.16 1.41 -16.38
N SER A 46 8.31 1.69 -17.38
CA SER A 46 7.23 2.69 -17.23
C SER A 46 6.05 2.19 -16.39
N VAL A 47 5.81 0.87 -16.38
CA VAL A 47 4.81 0.24 -15.50
C VAL A 47 5.31 0.23 -14.07
N SER A 48 6.60 -0.09 -13.89
CA SER A 48 7.30 -0.03 -12.59
C SER A 48 7.29 1.37 -11.99
N ALA A 49 7.67 2.39 -12.79
CA ALA A 49 7.65 3.79 -12.37
C ALA A 49 6.24 4.26 -11.98
N ARG A 50 5.20 3.92 -12.79
CA ARG A 50 3.80 4.22 -12.40
C ARG A 50 3.46 3.55 -11.07
N LYS A 51 3.83 2.28 -10.89
CA LYS A 51 3.47 1.54 -9.67
C LYS A 51 4.16 2.08 -8.43
N ILE A 52 5.41 2.53 -8.51
CA ILE A 52 6.10 3.22 -7.40
C ILE A 52 5.42 4.56 -7.08
N LYS A 53 5.02 5.32 -8.11
CA LYS A 53 4.25 6.57 -7.93
C LYS A 53 2.93 6.29 -7.19
N ASP A 54 2.14 5.33 -7.65
CA ASP A 54 0.89 4.94 -7.00
C ASP A 54 1.13 4.49 -5.54
N ASN A 55 2.17 3.68 -5.30
CA ASN A 55 2.55 3.22 -3.95
C ASN A 55 2.91 4.39 -3.01
N ALA A 56 3.54 5.47 -3.50
CA ALA A 56 3.88 6.63 -2.68
C ALA A 56 2.63 7.40 -2.23
N ALA A 57 1.64 7.56 -3.12
CA ALA A 57 0.35 8.14 -2.76
C ALA A 57 -0.42 7.24 -1.77
N ASP A 58 -0.41 5.92 -1.97
CA ASP A 58 -1.00 4.96 -1.04
C ASP A 58 -0.34 4.99 0.35
N TRP A 59 0.99 5.12 0.42
CA TRP A 59 1.71 5.30 1.69
C TRP A 59 1.20 6.51 2.48
N HIS A 60 1.06 7.67 1.83
CA HIS A 60 0.49 8.87 2.46
C HIS A 60 -0.94 8.63 2.95
N ASN A 61 -1.79 8.03 2.10
CA ASN A 61 -3.18 7.71 2.43
C ASN A 61 -3.30 6.74 3.62
N LEU A 62 -2.40 5.76 3.73
CA LEU A 62 -2.37 4.80 4.83
C LEU A 62 -1.89 5.45 6.13
N MET A 63 -0.86 6.32 6.09
CA MET A 63 -0.38 7.05 7.26
C MET A 63 -1.45 8.02 7.80
N MET A 64 -2.15 8.76 6.93
CA MET A 64 -3.27 9.62 7.35
C MET A 64 -4.43 8.85 8.00
N LYS A 65 -4.78 7.66 7.45
CA LYS A 65 -5.79 6.77 8.04
C LYS A 65 -5.35 6.19 9.37
N TRP A 66 -4.06 5.85 9.51
CA TRP A 66 -3.47 5.38 10.75
C TRP A 66 -3.60 6.44 11.86
N GLU A 67 -3.20 7.69 11.60
CA GLU A 67 -3.29 8.77 12.60
C GLU A 67 -4.74 9.02 13.04
N THR A 68 -5.70 8.94 12.10
CA THR A 68 -7.14 9.05 12.41
C THR A 68 -7.61 7.94 13.35
N LEU A 69 -7.21 6.69 13.08
CA LEU A 69 -7.51 5.55 13.94
C LEU A 69 -6.79 5.64 15.30
N ASN A 70 -5.53 6.12 15.32
CA ASN A 70 -4.77 6.31 16.55
C ASN A 70 -5.48 7.28 17.50
N ASN A 71 -5.95 8.42 16.99
CA ASN A 71 -6.70 9.42 17.77
C ASN A 71 -8.05 8.90 18.29
N ASN A 72 -8.78 8.14 17.46
CA ASN A 72 -10.04 7.49 17.86
C ASN A 72 -9.81 6.41 18.94
N GLY A 73 -8.73 5.64 18.80
CA GLY A 73 -8.30 4.64 19.77
C GLY A 73 -7.88 5.28 21.09
N PHE A 74 -7.08 6.35 21.05
CA PHE A 74 -6.68 7.10 22.24
C PHE A 74 -7.89 7.66 22.99
N THR A 75 -8.84 8.24 22.25
CA THR A 75 -10.10 8.76 22.83
C THR A 75 -10.90 7.65 23.52
N THR A 76 -10.87 6.42 22.99
CA THR A 76 -11.58 5.27 23.56
C THR A 76 -10.83 4.68 24.76
N ALA A 77 -9.51 4.50 24.66
CA ALA A 77 -8.64 4.05 25.75
C ALA A 77 -8.69 5.02 26.95
N ASN A 78 -8.70 6.33 26.70
CA ASN A 78 -8.85 7.34 27.74
C ASN A 78 -10.19 7.23 28.47
N LYS A 79 -11.28 6.84 27.80
CA LYS A 79 -12.57 6.57 28.46
C LYS A 79 -12.50 5.35 29.38
N ILE A 80 -11.86 4.26 28.93
CA ILE A 80 -11.62 3.06 29.76
C ILE A 80 -10.88 3.44 31.04
N VAL A 81 -9.77 4.17 30.93
CA VAL A 81 -8.97 4.58 32.10
C VAL A 81 -9.74 5.53 33.02
N ASN A 82 -10.45 6.52 32.48
CA ASN A 82 -11.26 7.43 33.30
C ASN A 82 -12.41 6.71 34.03
N LEU A 83 -13.06 5.72 33.40
CA LEU A 83 -14.04 4.86 34.07
C LEU A 83 -13.41 4.09 35.23
N LYS A 84 -12.24 3.47 35.01
CA LYS A 84 -11.53 2.68 36.04
C LYS A 84 -11.07 3.53 37.21
N ILE A 85 -10.47 4.69 36.95
CA ILE A 85 -10.08 5.67 37.97
C ILE A 85 -11.31 6.17 38.74
N GLY A 86 -12.40 6.51 38.04
CA GLY A 86 -13.65 6.98 38.63
C GLY A 86 -14.38 5.94 39.49
N THR A 87 -14.07 4.65 39.32
CA THR A 87 -14.54 3.56 40.18
C THR A 87 -13.63 3.38 41.39
N GLN A 88 -12.30 3.30 41.21
CA GLN A 88 -11.35 3.20 42.34
C GLN A 88 -11.51 4.35 43.36
N PHE A 89 -11.80 5.58 42.90
CA PHE A 89 -12.09 6.71 43.80
C PHE A 89 -13.39 6.56 44.62
N LYS A 90 -14.36 5.76 44.18
CA LYS A 90 -15.58 5.47 44.94
C LYS A 90 -15.31 4.41 45.99
N ASP A 91 -14.60 3.35 45.59
CA ASP A 91 -14.28 2.22 46.46
C ASP A 91 -13.37 2.68 47.62
N ASN A 92 -12.28 3.40 47.33
CA ASN A 92 -11.37 3.94 48.35
C ASN A 92 -12.02 4.97 49.29
N LYS A 93 -13.18 5.54 48.94
CA LYS A 93 -13.93 6.48 49.81
C LYS A 93 -14.82 5.75 50.81
N LEU A 94 -15.16 4.48 50.57
CA LEU A 94 -16.01 3.66 51.44
C LEU A 94 -15.23 2.99 52.58
N GLU A 95 -13.89 3.06 52.58
CA GLU A 95 -13.04 2.48 53.64
C GLU A 95 -12.91 3.36 54.92
N ILE A 96 -13.61 4.50 54.99
CA ILE A 96 -13.58 5.43 56.14
C ILE A 96 -14.93 5.51 56.87
N GLU A 97 -15.57 4.36 57.13
CA GLU A 97 -16.60 4.24 58.17
C GLU A 97 -16.68 2.78 58.67
N CYS A 98 -16.69 2.58 60.00
CA CYS A 98 -16.45 1.26 60.62
C CYS A 98 -17.71 0.44 60.91
N ASP A 99 -17.50 -0.88 60.91
CA ASP A 99 -18.21 -1.95 61.62
C ASP A 99 -19.64 -2.37 61.21
N ASN A 100 -19.73 -3.68 60.93
CA ASN A 100 -20.91 -4.54 60.81
C ASN A 100 -21.77 -4.44 59.53
N ILE A 101 -21.59 -5.39 58.61
CA ILE A 101 -22.51 -6.54 58.37
C ILE A 101 -21.92 -7.46 57.28
N ALA A 102 -22.32 -8.73 57.30
CA ALA A 102 -21.71 -9.80 56.52
C ALA A 102 -21.77 -9.62 54.98
N SER A 103 -20.62 -9.86 54.34
CA SER A 103 -20.49 -10.53 53.03
C SER A 103 -21.52 -10.18 51.94
N ASP A 104 -21.44 -8.96 51.37
CA ASP A 104 -21.75 -8.79 49.95
C ASP A 104 -20.45 -8.51 49.19
N CYS A 105 -20.09 -9.43 48.29
CA CYS A 105 -18.93 -9.27 47.40
C CYS A 105 -19.18 -8.07 46.50
N GLY A 106 -18.26 -7.09 46.50
CA GLY A 106 -18.44 -5.76 45.88
C GLY A 106 -18.99 -5.81 44.46
N LYS A 107 -20.33 -5.69 44.34
CA LYS A 107 -21.01 -5.65 43.05
C LYS A 107 -20.82 -4.27 42.44
N LEU A 108 -19.81 -4.17 41.57
CA LEU A 108 -19.73 -3.12 40.56
C LEU A 108 -21.10 -2.95 39.90
N SER A 109 -21.54 -1.69 39.76
CA SER A 109 -22.81 -1.37 39.10
C SER A 109 -22.90 -2.06 37.74
N PRO A 110 -24.01 -2.74 37.38
CA PRO A 110 -24.16 -3.41 36.09
C PRO A 110 -23.78 -2.51 34.90
N ASN A 111 -24.19 -1.24 34.98
CA ASN A 111 -23.90 -0.20 34.00
C ASN A 111 -22.40 0.07 33.80
N TYR A 112 -21.57 -0.03 34.86
CA TYR A 112 -20.12 0.12 34.73
C TYR A 112 -19.49 -0.99 33.88
N ASN A 113 -19.91 -2.24 34.09
CA ASN A 113 -19.39 -3.37 33.33
C ASN A 113 -19.84 -3.30 31.86
N GLU A 114 -21.10 -2.92 31.62
CA GLU A 114 -21.65 -2.70 30.26
C GLU A 114 -20.91 -1.57 29.52
N GLU A 115 -20.67 -0.42 30.16
CA GLU A 115 -19.89 0.67 29.56
C GLU A 115 -18.43 0.26 29.28
N LEU A 116 -17.79 -0.45 30.21
CA LEU A 116 -16.42 -0.94 30.05
C LEU A 116 -16.31 -1.92 28.88
N GLU A 117 -17.20 -2.91 28.80
CA GLU A 117 -17.23 -3.88 27.71
C GLU A 117 -17.45 -3.20 26.35
N MET A 118 -18.39 -2.25 26.27
CA MET A 118 -18.62 -1.44 25.07
C MET A 118 -17.35 -0.70 24.61
N PHE A 119 -16.61 -0.05 25.53
CA PHE A 119 -15.39 0.66 25.16
C PHE A 119 -14.24 -0.28 24.81
N CYS A 120 -14.12 -1.44 25.47
CA CYS A 120 -13.15 -2.48 25.11
C CYS A 120 -13.41 -3.04 23.70
N ALA A 121 -14.66 -3.38 23.37
CA ALA A 121 -15.05 -3.86 22.04
C ALA A 121 -14.73 -2.82 20.95
N LYS A 122 -15.04 -1.54 21.20
CA LYS A 122 -14.72 -0.44 20.28
C LYS A 122 -13.21 -0.21 20.11
N LEU A 123 -12.43 -0.37 21.17
CA LEU A 123 -10.97 -0.24 21.10
C LEU A 123 -10.36 -1.41 20.31
N LEU A 124 -10.89 -2.63 20.49
CA LEU A 124 -10.50 -3.82 19.72
C LEU A 124 -10.82 -3.65 18.23
N GLU A 125 -12.02 -3.18 17.87
CA GLU A 125 -12.39 -2.87 16.47
C GLU A 125 -11.43 -1.85 15.85
N THR A 126 -11.06 -0.81 16.62
CA THR A 126 -10.08 0.20 16.20
C THR A 126 -8.72 -0.44 15.94
N LEU A 127 -8.24 -1.30 16.84
CA LEU A 127 -6.98 -2.03 16.71
C LEU A 127 -6.97 -2.95 15.48
N GLU A 128 -8.05 -3.71 15.23
CA GLU A 128 -8.17 -4.53 14.02
C GLU A 128 -8.07 -3.69 12.74
N ASN A 129 -8.71 -2.52 12.74
CA ASN A 129 -8.66 -1.61 11.60
C ASN A 129 -7.25 -1.01 11.41
N MET A 130 -6.50 -0.77 12.49
CA MET A 130 -5.07 -0.41 12.42
C MET A 130 -4.21 -1.57 11.89
N ALA A 131 -4.48 -2.81 12.30
CA ALA A 131 -3.80 -4.00 11.76
C ALA A 131 -4.08 -4.17 10.26
N LYS A 132 -5.31 -3.93 9.79
CA LYS A 132 -5.68 -3.90 8.36
C LYS A 132 -4.93 -2.80 7.57
N ILE A 133 -4.53 -1.69 8.22
CA ILE A 133 -3.65 -0.66 7.62
C ILE A 133 -2.20 -1.15 7.55
N GLN A 134 -1.67 -1.74 8.63
CA GLN A 134 -0.31 -2.27 8.68
C GLN A 134 -0.08 -3.38 7.64
N GLN A 135 -1.05 -4.29 7.44
CA GLN A 135 -1.01 -5.29 6.36
C GLN A 135 -1.01 -4.68 4.96
N LYS A 136 -1.60 -3.49 4.75
CA LYS A 136 -1.53 -2.78 3.47
C LYS A 136 -0.15 -2.15 3.27
N MET A 137 0.46 -1.62 4.31
CA MET A 137 1.84 -1.13 4.28
C MET A 137 2.84 -2.25 3.94
N GLU A 138 2.69 -3.45 4.52
CA GLU A 138 3.48 -4.64 4.15
C GLU A 138 3.34 -5.02 2.67
N LYS A 139 2.12 -4.90 2.11
CA LYS A 139 1.86 -5.14 0.67
C LYS A 139 2.50 -4.10 -0.23
N LEU A 140 2.52 -2.82 0.16
CA LEU A 140 3.25 -1.77 -0.57
C LEU A 140 4.76 -2.06 -0.58
N CYS A 141 5.34 -2.35 0.60
CA CYS A 141 6.76 -2.72 0.73
C CYS A 141 7.12 -3.95 -0.12
N SER A 142 6.29 -5.01 -0.07
CA SER A 142 6.49 -6.23 -0.86
C SER A 142 6.41 -5.97 -2.36
N THR A 143 5.51 -5.06 -2.78
CA THR A 143 5.40 -4.64 -4.18
C THR A 143 6.66 -3.90 -4.64
N THR A 144 7.16 -2.94 -3.85
CA THR A 144 8.38 -2.20 -4.17
C THR A 144 9.60 -3.12 -4.20
N LYS A 145 9.68 -4.13 -3.31
CA LYS A 145 10.71 -5.18 -3.36
C LYS A 145 10.65 -5.96 -4.68
N GLY A 146 9.46 -6.43 -5.08
CA GLY A 146 9.28 -7.16 -6.34
C GLY A 146 9.70 -6.36 -7.57
N ILE A 147 9.57 -5.02 -7.54
CA ILE A 147 10.09 -4.14 -8.60
C ILE A 147 11.62 -4.08 -8.55
N CYS A 148 12.25 -3.98 -7.37
CA CYS A 148 13.72 -4.03 -7.23
C CYS A 148 14.32 -5.35 -7.72
N ASP A 149 13.66 -6.47 -7.40
CA ASP A 149 14.05 -7.81 -7.83
C ASP A 149 13.95 -7.93 -9.37
N LEU A 150 12.85 -7.44 -9.95
CA LEU A 150 12.62 -7.43 -11.41
C LEU A 150 13.63 -6.56 -12.17
N GLU A 151 13.93 -5.36 -11.66
CA GLU A 151 14.98 -4.51 -12.23
C GLU A 151 16.34 -5.20 -12.17
N THR A 152 16.70 -5.77 -11.01
CA THR A 152 18.01 -6.43 -10.84
C THR A 152 18.18 -7.56 -11.85
N TYR A 153 17.16 -8.40 -12.05
CA TYR A 153 17.14 -9.44 -13.09
C TYR A 153 17.31 -8.88 -14.52
N HIS A 154 16.78 -7.69 -14.82
CA HIS A 154 16.96 -7.05 -16.13
C HIS A 154 18.36 -6.44 -16.31
N TYR A 155 18.97 -5.88 -15.26
CA TYR A 155 20.26 -5.19 -15.31
C TYR A 155 21.50 -6.08 -15.11
N GLU A 156 21.34 -7.35 -14.72
CA GLU A 156 22.44 -8.34 -14.72
C GLU A 156 23.10 -8.53 -16.11
N ASN A 157 22.45 -8.08 -17.18
CA ASN A 157 23.00 -8.07 -18.55
C ASN A 157 23.80 -6.80 -18.93
N GLY A 158 24.16 -5.94 -17.97
CA GLY A 158 25.23 -4.94 -18.13
C GLY A 158 24.85 -3.53 -18.56
N ASP A 159 23.57 -3.16 -18.54
CA ASP A 159 23.12 -1.81 -18.88
C ASP A 159 23.13 -0.86 -17.66
N CYS A 160 23.38 0.43 -17.89
CA CYS A 160 23.56 1.40 -16.79
C CYS A 160 22.25 1.66 -16.03
N ARG A 161 22.28 1.66 -14.69
CA ARG A 161 21.13 1.93 -13.82
C ARG A 161 20.75 3.42 -13.84
N THR A 162 20.02 3.84 -14.86
CA THR A 162 19.32 5.14 -14.85
C THR A 162 18.19 5.08 -13.81
N PRO A 163 18.09 6.03 -12.85
CA PRO A 163 16.96 6.12 -11.93
C PRO A 163 15.62 6.17 -12.66
N LEU A 164 14.58 5.52 -12.10
CA LEU A 164 13.21 5.63 -12.63
C LEU A 164 12.59 7.02 -12.41
N PHE A 165 13.17 7.81 -11.51
CA PHE A 165 12.71 9.12 -11.06
C PHE A 165 13.86 10.15 -11.15
N HIS A 166 13.85 11.17 -10.31
CA HIS A 166 14.78 12.30 -10.36
C HIS A 166 16.17 11.95 -9.82
N THR A 167 16.22 11.38 -8.62
CA THR A 167 17.46 11.15 -7.85
C THR A 167 17.50 9.80 -7.13
N TRP A 168 16.35 9.16 -6.86
CA TRP A 168 16.30 7.93 -6.08
C TRP A 168 16.44 6.68 -6.98
N PRO A 169 17.36 5.75 -6.68
CA PRO A 169 17.30 4.41 -7.23
C PRO A 169 16.12 3.64 -6.61
N THR A 170 15.56 2.70 -7.36
CA THR A 170 14.41 1.88 -6.92
C THR A 170 14.67 1.13 -5.60
N THR A 171 15.92 0.73 -5.35
CA THR A 171 16.33 0.12 -4.07
C THR A 171 16.06 1.02 -2.87
N TYR A 172 16.25 2.34 -3.00
CA TYR A 172 16.04 3.28 -1.91
C TYR A 172 14.54 3.45 -1.60
N PHE A 173 13.66 3.40 -2.61
CA PHE A 173 12.21 3.31 -2.38
C PHE A 173 11.82 2.07 -1.56
N TYR A 174 12.48 0.93 -1.80
CA TYR A 174 12.27 -0.29 -1.00
C TYR A 174 12.80 -0.13 0.42
N GLU A 175 14.02 0.36 0.61
CA GLU A 175 14.62 0.60 1.93
C GLU A 175 13.75 1.52 2.79
N VAL A 176 13.25 2.62 2.22
CA VAL A 176 12.32 3.54 2.90
C VAL A 176 10.99 2.85 3.21
N SER A 177 10.39 2.14 2.25
CA SER A 177 9.14 1.40 2.47
C SER A 177 9.30 0.36 3.58
N PHE A 178 10.42 -0.36 3.61
CA PHE A 178 10.74 -1.37 4.61
C PHE A 178 10.92 -0.75 6.00
N LYS A 179 11.70 0.34 6.11
CA LYS A 179 11.90 1.05 7.39
C LYS A 179 10.57 1.54 7.97
N LEU A 180 9.70 2.13 7.12
CA LEU A 180 8.35 2.54 7.53
C LEU A 180 7.52 1.34 8.01
N THR A 181 7.45 0.25 7.22
CA THR A 181 6.71 -0.96 7.58
C THR A 181 7.12 -1.52 8.96
N GLU A 182 8.43 -1.60 9.23
CA GLU A 182 8.93 -2.14 10.50
C GLU A 182 8.65 -1.23 11.72
N MET A 183 8.58 0.10 11.55
CA MET A 183 8.08 1.01 12.61
C MET A 183 6.62 0.69 12.97
N TYR A 184 5.73 0.71 11.96
CA TYR A 184 4.29 0.46 12.14
C TYR A 184 4.00 -0.96 12.66
N LYS A 185 4.85 -1.94 12.33
CA LYS A 185 4.78 -3.32 12.82
C LYS A 185 5.19 -3.48 14.27
N LYS A 186 6.13 -2.67 14.76
CA LYS A 186 6.45 -2.61 16.21
C LYS A 186 5.34 -1.89 16.97
N GLU A 187 4.85 -0.77 16.42
CA GLU A 187 3.76 0.00 17.04
C GLU A 187 2.45 -0.79 17.15
N ILE A 188 2.04 -1.56 16.12
CA ILE A 188 0.82 -2.37 16.22
C ILE A 188 0.91 -3.46 17.30
N ARG A 189 2.11 -4.02 17.53
CA ARG A 189 2.35 -5.01 18.61
C ARG A 189 2.22 -4.38 19.99
N LEU A 190 2.76 -3.17 20.18
CA LEU A 190 2.56 -2.40 21.41
C LEU A 190 1.07 -2.13 21.66
N LYS A 191 0.34 -1.68 20.63
CA LYS A 191 -1.09 -1.42 20.74
C LYS A 191 -1.91 -2.69 21.01
N GLN A 192 -1.49 -3.85 20.49
CA GLN A 192 -2.06 -5.16 20.84
C GLN A 192 -1.93 -5.46 22.34
N THR A 193 -0.72 -5.32 22.90
CA THR A 193 -0.50 -5.50 24.35
C THR A 193 -1.32 -4.51 25.19
N ILE A 194 -1.37 -3.24 24.79
CA ILE A 194 -2.19 -2.23 25.50
C ILE A 194 -3.67 -2.63 25.53
N VAL A 195 -4.25 -3.07 24.41
CA VAL A 195 -5.66 -3.51 24.37
C VAL A 195 -5.93 -4.73 25.24
N GLN A 196 -4.95 -5.65 25.33
CA GLN A 196 -5.06 -6.84 26.18
C GLN A 196 -5.01 -6.52 27.68
N GLU A 197 -4.28 -5.48 28.10
CA GLU A 197 -4.00 -5.23 29.52
C GLU A 197 -4.76 -4.04 30.15
N ILE A 198 -5.16 -3.04 29.36
CA ILE A 198 -5.74 -1.77 29.85
C ILE A 198 -7.02 -1.98 30.67
N ALA A 199 -7.84 -2.95 30.28
CA ALA A 199 -9.08 -3.31 30.97
C ALA A 199 -8.83 -4.12 32.26
N HIS A 200 -7.67 -4.76 32.42
CA HIS A 200 -7.39 -5.70 33.52
C HIS A 200 -6.43 -5.16 34.59
N THR A 201 -5.52 -4.27 34.22
CA THR A 201 -4.58 -3.60 35.16
C THR A 201 -5.31 -2.83 36.27
N ALA A 202 -4.88 -2.94 37.53
CA ALA A 202 -5.37 -2.10 38.63
C ALA A 202 -4.51 -0.84 38.86
N ASP A 203 -3.20 -0.95 38.60
CA ASP A 203 -2.19 0.10 38.74
C ASP A 203 -2.48 1.33 37.86
N GLN A 204 -2.68 2.48 38.50
CA GLN A 204 -2.97 3.76 37.83
C GLN A 204 -1.77 4.30 37.04
N ASP A 205 -0.54 4.15 37.53
CA ASP A 205 0.65 4.62 36.84
C ASP A 205 0.87 3.80 35.56
N LEU A 206 0.64 2.49 35.62
CA LEU A 206 0.67 1.62 34.44
C LEU A 206 -0.43 1.97 33.42
N MET A 207 -1.64 2.34 33.86
CA MET A 207 -2.67 2.89 32.94
C MET A 207 -2.20 4.18 32.24
N MET A 208 -1.51 5.07 32.95
CA MET A 208 -0.96 6.30 32.36
C MET A 208 0.20 6.02 31.40
N VAL A 209 1.02 5.00 31.67
CA VAL A 209 2.03 4.48 30.73
C VAL A 209 1.36 3.94 29.46
N TYR A 210 0.25 3.20 29.56
CA TYR A 210 -0.49 2.73 28.38
C TYR A 210 -1.10 3.87 27.57
N LEU A 211 -1.72 4.87 28.20
CA LEU A 211 -2.28 6.03 27.49
C LEU A 211 -1.21 6.86 26.78
N SER A 212 -0.11 7.17 27.46
CA SER A 212 1.01 7.92 26.88
C SER A 212 1.68 7.14 25.75
N SER A 213 1.90 5.84 25.93
CA SER A 213 2.41 4.95 24.88
C SER A 213 1.51 4.92 23.65
N TRP A 214 0.18 4.86 23.84
CA TRP A 214 -0.77 4.91 22.72
C TRP A 214 -0.72 6.26 21.99
N LEU A 215 -0.68 7.37 22.73
CA LEU A 215 -0.70 8.73 22.20
C LEU A 215 0.56 9.06 21.40
N TYR A 216 1.74 8.82 21.99
CA TYR A 216 3.03 9.27 21.45
C TYR A 216 3.65 8.30 20.44
N GLN A 217 3.15 7.06 20.34
CA GLN A 217 3.54 6.07 19.33
C GLN A 217 5.07 5.83 19.30
N PRO A 218 5.68 5.35 20.40
CA PRO A 218 7.13 5.39 20.61
C PRO A 218 7.96 4.61 19.59
N TYR A 219 7.35 3.71 18.80
CA TYR A 219 8.03 2.98 17.73
C TYR A 219 7.98 3.67 16.36
N ILE A 220 7.25 4.79 16.23
CA ILE A 220 7.19 5.60 15.02
C ILE A 220 8.15 6.80 15.18
N GLU A 221 9.35 6.67 14.61
CA GLU A 221 10.34 7.75 14.63
C GLU A 221 9.80 9.01 13.93
N SER A 222 10.22 10.20 14.39
CA SER A 222 9.96 11.47 13.68
C SER A 222 10.52 11.48 12.25
N SER A 223 11.51 10.64 11.95
CA SER A 223 12.07 10.45 10.61
C SER A 223 11.04 9.89 9.61
N SER A 224 10.00 9.18 10.06
CA SER A 224 8.96 8.60 9.21
C SER A 224 8.27 9.63 8.30
N LYS A 225 7.98 10.83 8.84
CA LYS A 225 7.35 11.93 8.10
C LYS A 225 8.31 12.51 7.04
N LEU A 226 9.57 12.73 7.41
CA LEU A 226 10.61 13.18 6.48
C LEU A 226 10.80 12.20 5.31
N LEU A 227 10.84 10.90 5.63
CA LEU A 227 10.98 9.82 4.66
C LEU A 227 9.80 9.74 3.69
N LEU A 228 8.56 9.87 4.18
CA LEU A 228 7.38 9.96 3.33
C LEU A 228 7.41 11.20 2.43
N GLU A 229 7.66 12.38 3.00
CA GLU A 229 7.66 13.63 2.22
C GLU A 229 8.76 13.63 1.14
N SER A 230 9.92 13.03 1.43
CA SER A 230 10.98 12.82 0.43
C SER A 230 10.53 11.87 -0.69
N MET A 231 9.86 10.77 -0.35
CA MET A 231 9.28 9.84 -1.35
C MET A 231 8.19 10.50 -2.21
N LEU A 232 7.37 11.37 -1.62
CA LEU A 232 6.33 12.14 -2.33
C LEU A 232 6.92 13.22 -3.24
N LEU A 233 7.98 13.91 -2.83
CA LEU A 233 8.71 14.88 -3.66
C LEU A 233 9.36 14.18 -4.86
N GLU A 234 10.10 13.11 -4.61
CA GLU A 234 10.79 12.33 -5.64
C GLU A 234 9.82 11.78 -6.72
N THR A 235 8.61 11.39 -6.32
CA THR A 235 7.55 10.89 -7.23
C THR A 235 6.68 12.00 -7.84
N GLY A 236 6.95 13.27 -7.54
CA GLY A 236 6.23 14.43 -8.07
C GLY A 236 4.80 14.57 -7.54
N HIS A 237 4.56 14.22 -6.27
CA HIS A 237 3.33 14.52 -5.51
C HIS A 237 3.48 15.79 -4.65
N ARG A 238 4.71 16.17 -4.31
CA ARG A 238 5.04 17.51 -3.79
C ARG A 238 5.71 18.33 -4.89
N GLN A 239 5.51 19.65 -4.82
CA GLN A 239 6.32 20.61 -5.54
C GLN A 239 7.58 20.90 -4.71
N VAL A 240 8.65 21.29 -5.38
CA VAL A 240 9.93 21.71 -4.79
C VAL A 240 9.88 23.21 -4.50
#